data_AF-A0A7S1L3V5-F1
#
_entry.id   AF-A0A7S1L3V5-F1
#
_cell.length_a   1.000
_cell.length_b   1.000
_cell.length_c   1.000
_cell.angle_alpha   90.00
_cell.angle_beta   90.00
_cell.angle_gamma   90.00
#
_symmetry.space_group_name_H-M   'P 1'
#
loop_
_entity.id
_entity.type
_entity.pdbx_description
1 polymer ?
#
loop_
_entity_poly.entity_id
_entity_poly.type
_entity_poly.pdbx_seq_one_letter_code
_entity_poly.pdbx_strand_id
1 'polypeptide(L)'
;ACADHVKGMSRDEKLKWALDLKDRANEFYSSSSFEEASKLYNDCLVALDLEGTPEQNAEVAVKLQLPVCTNLAACMIEMGRYVRCIEICRLALAVDPQCAKALYRRGLAHYRMGEHKLA
;
A
#
# COMPACT_ATOMS: atom_id res chain seq x y z
N ALA A 1 3.18 -6.43 -18.30
CA ALA A 1 3.09 -5.64 -17.04
C ALA A 1 2.72 -6.57 -15.88
N CYS A 2 2.93 -6.21 -14.60
CA CYS A 2 2.51 -7.02 -13.45
C CYS A 2 1.05 -7.49 -13.56
N ALA A 3 0.16 -6.62 -14.06
CA ALA A 3 -1.24 -6.93 -14.34
C ALA A 3 -1.45 -8.11 -15.33
N ASP A 4 -0.58 -8.27 -16.35
CA ASP A 4 -0.69 -9.36 -17.33
C ASP A 4 -0.22 -10.69 -16.74
N HIS A 5 0.74 -10.64 -15.82
CA HIS A 5 1.23 -11.82 -15.10
C HIS A 5 0.19 -12.36 -14.11
N VAL A 6 -0.56 -11.46 -13.47
CA VAL A 6 -1.60 -11.79 -12.47
C VAL A 6 -2.87 -12.37 -13.12
N LYS A 7 -3.23 -11.97 -14.34
CA LYS A 7 -4.49 -12.38 -14.99
C LYS A 7 -4.68 -13.90 -15.15
N GLY A 8 -3.60 -14.67 -15.27
CA GLY A 8 -3.66 -16.12 -15.43
C GLY A 8 -3.56 -16.93 -14.14
N MET A 9 -3.37 -16.28 -13.00
CA MET A 9 -3.13 -16.94 -11.71
C MET A 9 -4.43 -17.22 -10.96
N SER A 10 -4.48 -18.35 -10.26
CA SER A 10 -5.53 -18.65 -9.28
C SER A 10 -5.48 -17.69 -8.08
N ARG A 11 -6.58 -17.58 -7.34
CA ARG A 11 -6.66 -16.72 -6.13
C ARG A 11 -5.51 -16.98 -5.16
N ASP A 12 -5.21 -18.24 -4.89
CA ASP A 12 -4.16 -18.64 -3.93
C ASP A 12 -2.77 -18.30 -4.43
N GLU A 13 -2.51 -18.44 -5.73
CA GLU A 13 -1.26 -18.03 -6.37
C GLU A 13 -1.08 -16.52 -6.32
N LYS A 14 -2.13 -15.74 -6.62
CA LYS A 14 -2.12 -14.28 -6.50
C LYS A 14 -1.82 -13.84 -5.08
N LEU A 15 -2.45 -14.49 -4.08
CA LEU A 15 -2.21 -14.20 -2.66
C LEU A 15 -0.78 -14.52 -2.24
N LYS A 16 -0.28 -15.69 -2.62
CA LYS A 16 1.10 -16.09 -2.32
C LYS A 16 2.11 -15.14 -2.95
N TRP A 17 1.88 -14.75 -4.20
CA TRP A 17 2.71 -13.79 -4.91
C TRP A 17 2.66 -12.40 -4.26
N ALA A 18 1.48 -11.92 -3.89
CA ALA A 18 1.31 -10.64 -3.20
C ALA A 18 2.00 -10.62 -1.82
N LEU A 19 2.00 -11.75 -1.10
CA LEU A 19 2.71 -11.90 0.17
C LEU A 19 4.22 -11.83 -0.01
N ASP A 20 4.76 -12.56 -1.00
CA ASP A 20 6.20 -12.52 -1.35
C ASP A 20 6.65 -11.10 -1.74
N LEU A 21 5.88 -10.41 -2.57
CA LEU A 21 6.14 -9.03 -2.96
C LEU A 21 6.14 -8.09 -1.75
N LYS A 22 5.19 -8.27 -0.82
CA LYS A 22 5.11 -7.44 0.40
C LYS A 22 6.34 -7.65 1.28
N ASP A 23 6.82 -8.88 1.43
CA ASP A 23 8.02 -9.17 2.23
C ASP A 23 9.28 -8.57 1.57
N ARG A 24 9.45 -8.73 0.26
CA ARG A 24 10.53 -8.07 -0.50
C ARG A 24 10.46 -6.54 -0.44
N ALA A 25 9.26 -5.98 -0.49
CA ALA A 25 9.06 -4.54 -0.34
C ALA A 25 9.49 -4.04 1.05
N ASN A 26 9.24 -4.83 2.10
CA ASN A 26 9.71 -4.52 3.46
C ASN A 26 11.25 -4.55 3.57
N GLU A 27 11.93 -5.43 2.83
CA GLU A 27 13.39 -5.48 2.76
C GLU A 27 13.96 -4.21 2.09
N PHE A 28 13.39 -3.80 0.96
CA PHE A 28 13.76 -2.55 0.29
C PHE A 28 13.48 -1.33 1.17
N TYR A 29 12.34 -1.31 1.87
CA TYR A 29 12.00 -0.24 2.81
C TYR A 29 13.03 -0.14 3.93
N SER A 30 13.42 -1.28 4.52
CA SER A 30 14.44 -1.32 5.59
C SER A 30 15.81 -0.86 5.08
N SER A 31 16.07 -1.04 3.79
CA SER A 31 17.29 -0.55 3.10
C SER A 31 17.17 0.90 2.61
N SER A 32 16.16 1.66 3.06
CA SER A 32 15.86 3.04 2.62
C SER A 32 15.64 3.21 1.11
N SER A 33 15.42 2.12 0.39
CA SER A 33 15.18 2.10 -1.06
C SER A 33 13.68 2.28 -1.35
N PHE A 34 13.16 3.46 -1.00
CA PHE A 34 11.72 3.72 -0.97
C PHE A 34 11.04 3.67 -2.34
N GLU A 35 11.74 4.03 -3.42
CA GLU A 35 11.17 3.97 -4.77
C GLU A 35 10.88 2.52 -5.17
N GLU A 36 11.85 1.61 -4.99
CA GLU A 36 11.68 0.19 -5.30
C GLU A 36 10.66 -0.48 -4.36
N ALA A 37 10.72 -0.17 -3.07
CA ALA A 37 9.69 -0.62 -2.12
C ALA A 37 8.28 -0.20 -2.58
N SER A 38 8.13 1.06 -3.03
CA SER A 38 6.83 1.57 -3.47
C SER A 38 6.29 0.89 -4.73
N LYS A 39 7.16 0.51 -5.66
CA LYS A 39 6.77 -0.24 -6.86
C LYS A 39 6.23 -1.62 -6.48
N LEU A 40 6.94 -2.35 -5.61
CA LEU A 40 6.52 -3.67 -5.16
C LEU A 40 5.21 -3.62 -4.37
N TYR A 41 5.03 -2.64 -3.48
CA TYR A 41 3.74 -2.46 -2.80
C TYR A 41 2.60 -2.11 -3.76
N ASN A 42 2.83 -1.32 -4.81
CA ASN A 42 1.81 -1.07 -5.83
C ASN A 42 1.46 -2.36 -6.58
N ASP A 43 2.46 -3.16 -6.95
CA ASP A 43 2.25 -4.45 -7.59
C ASP A 43 1.47 -5.42 -6.69
N CYS A 44 1.70 -5.40 -5.36
CA CYS A 44 0.84 -6.10 -4.40
C CYS A 44 -0.62 -5.67 -4.54
N LEU A 45 -0.90 -4.36 -4.56
CA LEU A 45 -2.28 -3.86 -4.66
C LEU A 45 -2.95 -4.24 -5.98
N VAL A 46 -2.20 -4.28 -7.09
CA VAL A 46 -2.71 -4.79 -8.38
C VAL A 46 -3.06 -6.28 -8.28
N ALA A 47 -2.29 -7.07 -7.52
CA ALA A 47 -2.56 -8.48 -7.29
C ALA A 47 -3.87 -8.75 -6.52
N LEU A 48 -4.34 -7.77 -5.74
CA LEU A 48 -5.50 -7.89 -4.86
C LEU A 48 -6.84 -7.81 -5.61
N ASP A 49 -6.83 -7.66 -6.93
CA ASP A 49 -8.00 -7.91 -7.77
C ASP A 49 -8.29 -9.43 -7.82
N LEU A 50 -8.84 -9.92 -6.70
CA LEU A 50 -9.12 -11.31 -6.43
C LEU A 50 -10.60 -11.59 -6.69
N GLU A 51 -10.86 -12.54 -7.59
CA GLU A 51 -12.17 -13.18 -7.70
C GLU A 51 -12.44 -13.97 -6.42
N GLY A 52 -13.62 -13.77 -5.80
CA GLY A 52 -14.02 -14.48 -4.59
C GLY A 52 -15.19 -13.82 -3.86
N THR A 53 -15.54 -14.39 -2.71
CA THR A 53 -16.65 -13.88 -1.88
C THR A 53 -16.26 -12.57 -1.19
N PRO A 54 -17.24 -11.70 -0.87
CA PRO A 54 -17.00 -10.47 -0.10
C PRO A 54 -16.27 -10.74 1.22
N GLU A 55 -16.57 -11.85 1.90
CA GLU A 55 -15.98 -12.22 3.17
C GLU A 55 -14.48 -12.55 3.03
N GLN A 56 -14.13 -13.36 2.03
CA GLN A 56 -12.73 -13.67 1.74
C GLN A 56 -11.95 -12.42 1.31
N ASN A 57 -12.57 -11.53 0.56
CA ASN A 57 -11.95 -10.27 0.15
C ASN A 57 -11.78 -9.30 1.32
N ALA A 58 -12.73 -9.26 2.25
CA ALA A 58 -12.62 -8.47 3.48
C ALA A 58 -11.48 -8.97 4.38
N GLU A 59 -11.32 -10.29 4.54
CA GLU A 59 -10.22 -10.86 5.31
C GLU A 59 -8.85 -10.49 4.70
N VAL A 60 -8.73 -10.60 3.37
CA VAL A 60 -7.51 -10.20 2.64
C VAL A 60 -7.27 -8.70 2.77
N ALA A 61 -8.32 -7.88 2.72
CA ALA A 61 -8.20 -6.44 2.90
C ALA A 61 -7.57 -6.10 4.25
N VAL A 62 -8.06 -6.71 5.34
CA VAL A 62 -7.53 -6.48 6.69
C VAL A 62 -6.10 -7.02 6.85
N LYS A 63 -5.83 -8.23 6.37
CA LYS A 63 -4.54 -8.91 6.60
C LYS A 63 -3.41 -8.47 5.66
N LEU A 64 -3.74 -7.99 4.46
CA LEU A 64 -2.76 -7.69 3.41
C LEU A 64 -2.90 -6.28 2.85
N GLN A 65 -4.09 -5.86 2.42
CA GLN A 65 -4.27 -4.53 1.83
C GLN A 65 -3.94 -3.41 2.83
N LEU A 66 -4.43 -3.52 4.07
CA LEU A 66 -4.19 -2.53 5.11
C LEU A 66 -2.69 -2.35 5.42
N PRO A 67 -1.90 -3.40 5.74
CA PRO A 67 -0.47 -3.24 5.96
C PRO A 67 0.27 -2.73 4.72
N VAL A 68 -0.07 -3.21 3.51
CA VAL A 68 0.54 -2.74 2.26
C VAL A 68 0.27 -1.24 2.05
N CYS A 69 -0.98 -0.79 2.15
CA CYS A 69 -1.34 0.62 2.01
C CYS A 69 -0.63 1.48 3.06
N THR A 70 -0.59 1.04 4.32
CA THR A 70 0.07 1.83 5.37
C THR A 70 1.58 1.95 5.12
N ASN A 71 2.27 0.88 4.70
CA ASN A 71 3.70 0.92 4.41
C ASN A 71 4.02 1.71 3.12
N LEU A 72 3.18 1.57 2.09
CA LEU A 72 3.28 2.37 0.88
C LEU A 72 3.09 3.87 1.17
N ALA A 73 2.16 4.24 2.04
CA ALA A 73 2.01 5.62 2.50
C ALA A 73 3.28 6.12 3.22
N ALA A 74 3.95 5.26 3.99
CA ALA A 74 5.23 5.61 4.60
C ALA A 74 6.29 5.91 3.52
N CYS A 75 6.42 5.07 2.49
CA CYS A 75 7.32 5.32 1.36
C CYS A 75 7.03 6.69 0.71
N MET A 76 5.75 7.04 0.53
CA MET A 76 5.37 8.32 -0.07
C MET A 76 5.77 9.52 0.79
N ILE A 77 5.69 9.41 2.13
CA ILE A 77 6.20 10.44 3.04
C ILE A 77 7.71 10.63 2.86
N GLU A 78 8.48 9.54 2.87
CA GLU A 78 9.93 9.58 2.76
C GLU A 78 10.39 10.15 1.40
N MET A 79 9.64 9.88 0.33
CA MET A 79 9.91 10.43 -1.00
C MET A 79 9.35 11.85 -1.22
N GLY A 80 8.73 12.48 -0.21
CA GLY A 80 8.11 13.80 -0.36
C GLY A 80 6.85 13.85 -1.23
N ARG A 81 6.27 12.69 -1.57
CA ARG A 81 5.08 12.56 -2.43
C ARG A 81 3.79 12.67 -1.60
N TYR A 82 3.55 13.83 -0.98
CA TYR A 82 2.49 14.00 0.02
C TYR A 82 1.06 13.81 -0.52
N VAL A 83 0.78 14.25 -1.75
CA VAL A 83 -0.54 14.07 -2.38
C VAL A 83 -0.88 12.59 -2.54
N ARG A 84 0.07 11.81 -3.07
CA ARG A 84 -0.03 10.34 -3.19
C ARG A 84 -0.20 9.68 -1.83
N CYS A 85 0.54 10.13 -0.81
CA CYS A 85 0.39 9.62 0.55
C CYS A 85 -1.06 9.76 1.04
N ILE A 86 -1.70 10.91 0.82
CA ILE A 86 -3.09 11.16 1.25
C ILE A 86 -4.05 10.20 0.55
N GLU A 87 -3.88 9.99 -0.75
CA GLU A 87 -4.70 9.04 -1.53
C GLU A 87 -4.56 7.60 -1.01
N ILE A 88 -3.33 7.14 -0.78
CA ILE A 88 -3.08 5.80 -0.24
C ILE A 88 -3.62 5.65 1.19
N CYS A 89 -3.50 6.68 2.02
CA CYS A 89 -4.10 6.67 3.35
C CYS A 89 -5.63 6.57 3.30
N ARG A 90 -6.30 7.14 2.29
CA ARG A 90 -7.76 6.95 2.12
C ARG A 90 -8.10 5.49 1.82
N LEU A 91 -7.29 4.79 1.03
CA LEU A 91 -7.49 3.36 0.76
C LEU A 91 -7.34 2.53 2.05
N ALA A 92 -6.32 2.81 2.87
CA ALA A 92 -6.16 2.14 4.17
C ALA A 92 -7.35 2.40 5.11
N LEU A 93 -7.83 3.64 5.16
CA LEU A 93 -8.96 4.04 6.03
C LEU A 93 -10.32 3.54 5.54
N ALA A 94 -10.44 3.18 4.27
CA ALA A 94 -11.63 2.49 3.76
C ALA A 94 -11.72 1.04 4.28
N VAL A 95 -10.57 0.42 4.57
CA VAL A 95 -10.49 -0.91 5.19
C VAL A 95 -10.66 -0.83 6.71
N ASP A 96 -9.88 0.05 7.35
CA ASP A 96 -9.95 0.31 8.79
C ASP A 96 -9.96 1.82 9.07
N PRO A 97 -11.14 2.42 9.32
CA PRO A 97 -11.28 3.85 9.61
C PRO A 97 -10.51 4.32 10.85
N GLN A 98 -10.16 3.41 11.76
CA GLN A 98 -9.43 3.72 13.00
C GLN A 98 -7.93 3.40 12.91
N CYS A 99 -7.42 3.06 11.71
CA CYS A 99 -6.01 2.74 11.52
C CYS A 99 -5.12 3.93 11.91
N ALA A 100 -4.53 3.88 13.10
CA ALA A 100 -3.72 4.96 13.66
C ALA A 100 -2.54 5.33 12.75
N LYS A 101 -1.91 4.34 12.11
CA LYS A 101 -0.80 4.55 11.17
C LYS A 101 -1.24 5.38 9.95
N ALA A 102 -2.40 5.07 9.38
CA ALA A 102 -2.92 5.79 8.22
C ALA A 102 -3.37 7.22 8.58
N LEU A 103 -4.06 7.38 9.72
CA LEU A 103 -4.46 8.71 10.22
C LEU A 103 -3.24 9.60 10.48
N TYR A 104 -2.24 9.09 11.19
CA TYR A 104 -1.00 9.80 11.48
C TYR A 104 -0.27 10.25 10.21
N ARG A 105 -0.04 9.31 9.26
CA ARG A 105 0.66 9.61 8.01
C ARG A 105 -0.10 10.61 7.14
N ARG A 106 -1.43 10.53 7.09
CA ARG A 106 -2.26 11.51 6.38
C ARG A 106 -2.13 12.90 7.00
N GLY A 107 -2.16 12.99 8.33
CA GLY A 107 -1.94 14.25 9.04
C GLY A 107 -0.56 14.84 8.76
N LEU A 108 0.48 14.01 8.82
CA LEU A 108 1.85 14.40 8.51
C LEU A 108 2.01 14.90 7.06
N ALA A 109 1.38 14.23 6.09
CA ALA A 109 1.37 14.67 4.69
C ALA A 109 0.72 16.05 4.52
N HIS A 110 -0.43 16.28 5.18
CA HIS A 110 -1.09 17.59 5.16
C HIS A 110 -0.21 18.69 5.78
N TYR A 111 0.42 18.40 6.91
CA TYR A 111 1.33 19.32 7.59
C TYR A 111 2.50 19.72 6.67
N ARG A 112 3.23 18.74 6.12
CA ARG A 112 4.38 19.00 5.23
C ARG A 112 3.98 19.71 3.94
N MET A 113 2.82 19.40 3.37
CA MET A 113 2.32 20.11 2.18
C MET A 113 1.93 21.57 2.51
N GLY A 114 1.51 21.86 3.74
CA GLY A 114 1.29 23.22 4.22
C GLY A 114 2.59 24.01 4.33
N GLU A 115 3.65 23.39 4.87
CA GLU A 115 4.99 23.99 4.91
C GLU A 115 5.54 24.27 3.51
N HIS A 116 5.36 23.34 2.56
CA HIS A 116 5.78 23.52 1.17
C HIS A 116 5.04 24.62 0.41
N LYS A 117 3.80 24.97 0.82
CA LYS A 117 3.07 26.09 0.21
C LYS A 117 3.50 27.45 0.75
N LEU A 118 4.20 27.47 1.89
CA LEU A 118 4.66 28.69 2.56
C LEU A 118 6.12 29.03 2.26
N ALA A 119 6.88 28.09 1.68
CA ALA A 119 8.24 28.28 1.18
C ALA A 119 8.25 28.77 -0.27
#